data_AF-A0A955YK79-F1
#
_entry.id   AF-A0A955YK79-F1
#
_cell.length_a   1.000
_cell.length_b   1.000
_cell.length_c   1.000
_cell.angle_alpha   90.00
_cell.angle_beta   90.00
_cell.angle_gamma   90.00
#
_symmetry.space_group_name_H-M   'P 1'
#
loop_
_entity.id
_entity.type
_entity.pdbx_description
1 polymer ?
#
loop_
_entity_poly.entity_id
_entity_poly.type
_entity_poly.pdbx_seq_one_letter_code
_entity_poly.pdbx_strand_id
1 'polypeptide(L)'
;MHGLRCSPEIPGFTRLLDEWVVGLTRYHDDAAGVFADDALFERSFAEAATRVRAFAWGAGEVQPTEVVDQRASFELQGYDYSVAVHRLEVSSAEQLAAQAEASMCAAAEAAPAVDEHLRVGVVLVSVRAPEQADEATRLALAHRYRDETRQLGSTGAAWSFPSADEGPAYAYCGDGMLGGILLARRLPG
;
A
#
# COMPACT_ATOMS: atom_id res chain seq x y z
N MET A 1 -2.68 6.48 -15.29
CA MET A 1 -1.50 6.65 -14.43
C MET A 1 -1.96 6.63 -12.99
N HIS A 2 -1.88 5.45 -12.37
CA HIS A 2 -2.07 5.32 -10.93
C HIS A 2 -1.08 6.28 -10.26
N GLY A 3 -1.58 7.22 -9.47
CA GLY A 3 -0.72 8.18 -8.79
C GLY A 3 0.29 7.38 -7.98
N LEU A 4 1.56 7.41 -8.37
CA LEU A 4 2.63 6.76 -7.64
C LEU A 4 3.58 7.86 -7.23
N ARG A 5 3.80 7.98 -5.93
CA ARG A 5 4.83 8.85 -5.39
C ARG A 5 5.78 7.98 -4.60
N CYS A 6 7.05 7.98 -5.00
CA CYS A 6 8.11 7.42 -4.18
C CYS A 6 9.28 8.39 -4.13
N SER A 7 9.76 8.63 -2.92
CA SER A 7 11.03 9.26 -2.62
C SER A 7 12.16 8.33 -3.06
N PRO A 8 13.30 8.87 -3.54
CA PRO A 8 14.50 8.08 -3.80
C PRO A 8 15.07 7.40 -2.55
N GLU A 9 14.59 7.73 -1.35
CA GLU A 9 15.03 7.16 -0.06
C GLU A 9 14.64 5.68 0.17
N ILE A 10 13.70 5.16 -0.62
CA ILE A 10 13.29 3.74 -0.63
C ILE A 10 13.41 3.13 -2.04
N PRO A 11 14.63 2.78 -2.50
CA PRO A 11 14.85 2.20 -3.83
C PRO A 11 14.01 0.95 -4.11
N GLY A 12 13.48 0.80 -5.33
CA GLY A 12 12.67 -0.36 -5.71
C GLY A 12 11.24 -0.39 -5.15
N PHE A 13 10.93 0.39 -4.11
CA PHE A 13 9.59 0.45 -3.53
C PHE A 13 8.57 1.06 -4.50
N THR A 14 8.97 1.97 -5.39
CA THR A 14 8.07 2.47 -6.46
C THR A 14 7.50 1.32 -7.29
N ARG A 15 8.35 0.34 -7.64
CA ARG A 15 7.95 -0.79 -8.45
C ARG A 15 7.09 -1.77 -7.66
N LEU A 16 7.36 -1.94 -6.36
CA LEU A 16 6.49 -2.69 -5.46
C LEU A 16 5.09 -2.10 -5.39
N LEU A 17 5.01 -0.79 -5.16
CA LEU A 17 3.73 -0.06 -5.10
C LEU A 17 2.95 -0.18 -6.42
N ASP A 18 3.63 -0.04 -7.55
CA ASP A 18 3.04 -0.21 -8.89
C ASP A 18 2.49 -1.63 -9.10
N GLU A 19 3.32 -2.65 -8.87
CA GLU A 19 2.95 -4.07 -9.01
C GLU A 19 1.83 -4.50 -8.07
N TRP A 20 1.76 -3.87 -6.89
CA TRP A 20 0.69 -4.10 -5.95
C TRP A 20 -0.62 -3.52 -6.50
N VAL A 21 -0.67 -2.22 -6.82
CA VAL A 21 -1.90 -1.57 -7.33
C VAL A 21 -2.39 -2.24 -8.61
N VAL A 22 -1.50 -2.52 -9.57
CA VAL A 22 -1.86 -3.23 -10.82
C VAL A 22 -2.37 -4.64 -10.51
N GLY A 23 -1.74 -5.31 -9.55
CA GLY A 23 -2.09 -6.67 -9.12
C GLY A 23 -3.44 -6.78 -8.43
N LEU A 24 -4.00 -5.69 -7.89
CA LEU A 24 -5.26 -5.73 -7.14
C LEU A 24 -6.46 -6.19 -7.98
N THR A 25 -6.43 -5.97 -9.30
CA THR A 25 -7.47 -6.46 -10.22
C THR A 25 -7.63 -7.98 -10.19
N ARG A 26 -6.59 -8.73 -9.79
CA ARG A 26 -6.64 -10.19 -9.66
C ARG A 26 -7.52 -10.65 -8.50
N TYR A 27 -7.82 -9.76 -7.57
CA TYR A 27 -8.58 -10.03 -6.35
C TYR A 27 -9.97 -9.38 -6.36
N HIS A 28 -10.42 -8.89 -7.52
CA HIS A 28 -11.70 -8.20 -7.63
C HIS A 28 -12.92 -9.09 -7.31
N ASP A 29 -12.79 -10.41 -7.49
CA ASP A 29 -13.85 -11.39 -7.22
C ASP A 29 -13.95 -11.80 -5.74
N ASP A 30 -13.03 -11.34 -4.87
CA ASP A 30 -13.02 -11.73 -3.46
C ASP A 30 -14.04 -10.92 -2.66
N ALA A 31 -14.99 -11.58 -2.00
CA ALA A 31 -16.12 -10.93 -1.32
C ALA A 31 -15.73 -10.02 -0.15
N ALA A 32 -14.57 -10.21 0.48
CA ALA A 32 -14.12 -9.34 1.55
C ALA A 32 -13.37 -8.11 1.01
N GLY A 33 -12.72 -8.24 -0.15
CA GLY A 33 -11.89 -7.20 -0.75
C GLY A 33 -10.56 -7.00 -0.02
N VAL A 34 -9.53 -6.60 -0.78
CA VAL A 34 -8.13 -6.62 -0.32
C VAL A 34 -7.88 -5.72 0.90
N PHE A 35 -8.68 -4.66 1.06
CA PHE A 35 -8.49 -3.67 2.13
C PHE A 35 -9.22 -4.03 3.44
N ALA A 36 -10.18 -4.95 3.41
CA ALA A 36 -10.91 -5.40 4.60
C ALA A 36 -10.41 -6.76 5.12
N ASP A 37 -9.84 -7.61 4.27
CA ASP A 37 -9.30 -8.93 4.66
C ASP A 37 -7.78 -8.87 4.87
N ASP A 38 -7.31 -9.18 6.09
CA ASP A 38 -5.88 -9.16 6.45
C ASP A 38 -5.08 -10.21 5.67
N ALA A 39 -5.59 -11.44 5.57
CA ALA A 39 -4.89 -12.53 4.91
C ALA A 39 -4.81 -12.30 3.38
N LEU A 40 -5.87 -11.75 2.80
CA LEU A 40 -5.88 -11.36 1.40
C LEU A 40 -4.89 -10.23 1.12
N PHE A 41 -4.83 -9.24 2.01
CA PHE A 41 -3.84 -8.17 1.93
C PHE A 41 -2.42 -8.74 1.98
N GLU A 42 -2.08 -9.53 2.99
CA GLU A 42 -0.76 -10.12 3.17
C GLU A 42 -0.34 -10.92 1.93
N ARG A 43 -1.25 -11.75 1.40
CA ARG A 43 -1.03 -12.48 0.14
C ARG A 43 -0.78 -11.55 -1.03
N SER A 44 -1.60 -10.52 -1.21
CA SER A 44 -1.46 -9.58 -2.33
C SER A 44 -0.13 -8.83 -2.29
N PHE A 45 0.32 -8.45 -1.09
CA PHE A 45 1.57 -7.74 -0.86
C PHE A 45 2.78 -8.66 -1.08
N ALA A 46 2.75 -9.88 -0.53
CA ALA A 46 3.76 -10.90 -0.74
C ALA A 46 3.94 -11.24 -2.23
N GLU A 47 2.85 -11.40 -2.96
CA GLU A 47 2.89 -11.66 -4.40
C GLU A 47 3.46 -10.48 -5.20
N ALA A 48 3.10 -9.24 -4.84
CA ALA A 48 3.67 -8.05 -5.47
C ALA A 48 5.19 -8.00 -5.26
N ALA A 49 5.66 -8.21 -4.02
CA ALA A 49 7.09 -8.25 -3.71
C ALA A 49 7.81 -9.37 -4.48
N THR A 50 7.21 -10.55 -4.54
CA THR A 50 7.74 -11.69 -5.31
C THR A 50 7.87 -11.35 -6.79
N ARG A 51 6.88 -10.68 -7.39
CA ARG A 51 6.92 -10.27 -8.80
C ARG A 51 8.01 -9.26 -9.09
N VAL A 52 8.19 -8.25 -8.22
CA VAL A 52 9.27 -7.27 -8.39
C VAL A 52 10.64 -7.96 -8.37
N ARG A 53 10.83 -8.87 -7.42
CA ARG A 53 12.06 -9.66 -7.31
C ARG A 53 12.28 -10.55 -8.53
N ALA A 54 11.24 -11.27 -8.96
CA ALA A 54 11.28 -12.12 -10.15
C ALA A 54 11.60 -11.32 -11.42
N PHE A 55 11.14 -10.07 -11.51
CA PHE A 55 11.51 -9.18 -12.62
C PHE A 55 12.99 -8.76 -12.57
N ALA A 56 13.55 -8.52 -11.38
CA ALA A 56 14.94 -8.12 -11.21
C ALA A 56 15.95 -9.27 -11.42
N TRP A 57 15.60 -10.49 -11.00
CA TRP A 57 16.52 -11.64 -10.95
C TRP A 57 16.16 -12.80 -11.90
N GLY A 58 14.96 -12.77 -12.51
CA GLY A 58 14.43 -13.88 -13.30
C GLY A 58 13.57 -14.83 -12.46
N ALA A 59 12.42 -15.24 -13.01
CA ALA A 59 11.36 -15.92 -12.25
C ALA A 59 11.73 -17.30 -11.67
N GLY A 60 12.74 -17.98 -12.21
CA GLY A 60 13.16 -19.31 -11.73
C GLY A 60 14.08 -19.28 -10.50
N GLU A 61 14.61 -18.11 -10.13
CA GLU A 61 15.63 -17.96 -9.08
C GLU A 61 15.04 -17.41 -7.77
N VAL A 62 13.79 -16.93 -7.81
CA VAL A 62 13.18 -16.19 -6.71
C VAL A 62 12.22 -17.09 -5.92
N GLN A 63 12.56 -17.31 -4.65
CA GLN A 63 11.62 -17.90 -3.69
C GLN A 63 10.48 -16.92 -3.39
N PRO A 64 9.24 -17.42 -3.17
CA PRO A 64 8.13 -16.59 -2.74
C PRO A 64 8.47 -15.76 -1.51
N THR A 65 8.06 -14.49 -1.50
CA THR A 65 8.14 -13.65 -0.30
C THR A 65 7.14 -14.15 0.72
N GLU A 66 7.59 -14.35 1.95
CA GLU A 66 6.74 -14.74 3.08
C GLU A 66 6.43 -13.51 3.94
N VAL A 67 5.16 -13.38 4.34
CA VAL A 67 4.71 -12.42 5.34
C VAL A 67 4.25 -13.22 6.55
N VAL A 68 4.83 -12.96 7.72
CA VAL A 68 4.54 -13.63 8.98
C VAL A 68 4.17 -12.56 10.01
N ASP A 69 2.99 -12.66 10.60
CA ASP A 69 2.50 -11.70 11.59
C ASP A 69 2.61 -10.23 11.11
N GLN A 70 2.16 -9.96 9.88
CA GLN A 70 2.28 -8.65 9.20
C GLN A 70 3.72 -8.15 9.03
N ARG A 71 4.72 -9.04 9.08
CA ARG A 71 6.14 -8.69 8.92
C ARG A 71 6.76 -9.49 7.80
N ALA A 72 7.70 -8.89 7.10
CA ALA A 72 8.44 -9.56 6.05
C ALA A 72 9.86 -9.03 5.94
N SER A 73 10.76 -9.87 5.49
CA SER A 73 12.11 -9.48 5.09
C SER A 73 12.35 -9.97 3.68
N PHE A 74 12.78 -9.08 2.80
CA PHE A 74 13.00 -9.40 1.39
C PHE A 74 13.92 -8.36 0.76
N GLU A 75 14.58 -8.78 -0.32
CA GLU A 75 15.40 -7.91 -1.15
C GLU A 75 14.54 -7.25 -2.24
N LEU A 76 14.81 -5.98 -2.58
CA LEU A 76 14.32 -5.32 -3.79
C LEU A 76 15.43 -4.52 -4.48
N GLN A 77 15.74 -4.86 -5.72
CA GLN A 77 16.68 -4.13 -6.59
C GLN A 77 18.05 -3.84 -5.96
N GLY A 78 18.62 -4.81 -5.23
CA GLY A 78 19.90 -4.76 -4.55
C GLY A 78 19.87 -4.24 -3.11
N TYR A 79 18.68 -4.04 -2.53
CA TYR A 79 18.53 -3.55 -1.16
C TYR A 79 17.70 -4.51 -0.32
N ASP A 80 18.20 -4.87 0.86
CA ASP A 80 17.47 -5.69 1.81
C ASP A 80 16.54 -4.82 2.66
N TYR A 81 15.29 -5.26 2.77
CA TYR A 81 14.25 -4.57 3.53
C TYR A 81 13.77 -5.43 4.68
N SER A 82 13.42 -4.75 5.77
CA SER A 82 12.59 -5.30 6.83
C SER A 82 11.34 -4.45 6.91
N VAL A 83 10.20 -5.08 6.70
CA VAL A 83 8.91 -4.43 6.58
C VAL A 83 7.98 -4.94 7.67
N ALA A 84 7.23 -4.02 8.27
CA ALA A 84 6.02 -4.34 9.00
C ALA A 84 4.87 -3.55 8.39
N VAL A 85 3.73 -4.22 8.29
CA VAL A 85 2.50 -3.64 7.79
C VAL A 85 1.56 -3.35 8.95
N HIS A 86 0.84 -2.24 8.84
CA HIS A 86 -0.21 -1.86 9.74
C HIS A 86 -1.45 -1.45 8.95
N ARG A 87 -2.64 -1.70 9.49
CA ARG A 87 -3.90 -1.27 8.88
C ARG A 87 -4.48 -0.08 9.62
N LEU A 88 -4.85 0.94 8.87
CA LEU A 88 -5.51 2.14 9.35
C LEU A 88 -6.84 2.30 8.61
N GLU A 89 -7.94 2.39 9.33
CA GLU A 89 -9.24 2.72 8.74
C GLU A 89 -9.57 4.19 8.97
N VAL A 90 -9.94 4.90 7.90
CA VAL A 90 -10.30 6.32 7.97
C VAL A 90 -11.63 6.61 7.30
N SER A 91 -12.34 7.60 7.84
CA SER A 91 -13.58 8.12 7.27
C SER A 91 -13.48 9.59 6.85
N SER A 92 -12.33 10.25 7.08
CA SER A 92 -12.07 11.63 6.62
C SER A 92 -10.60 11.86 6.26
N ALA A 93 -10.32 12.84 5.41
CA ALA A 93 -8.95 13.22 5.04
C ALA A 93 -8.21 13.83 6.23
N GLU A 94 -8.92 14.55 7.11
CA GLU A 94 -8.38 15.13 8.33
C GLU A 94 -7.92 14.04 9.32
N GLN A 95 -8.68 12.95 9.44
CA GLN A 95 -8.26 11.79 10.22
C GLN A 95 -6.99 11.16 9.63
N LEU A 96 -6.92 11.03 8.30
CA LEU A 96 -5.73 10.51 7.63
C LEU A 96 -4.51 11.39 7.92
N ALA A 97 -4.63 12.71 7.75
CA ALA A 97 -3.59 13.68 8.04
C ALA A 97 -3.05 13.55 9.47
N ALA A 98 -3.95 13.33 10.43
CA ALA A 98 -3.61 13.25 11.85
C ALA A 98 -2.94 11.93 12.25
N GLN A 99 -3.23 10.82 11.57
CA GLN A 99 -2.84 9.47 12.03
C GLN A 99 -1.79 8.79 11.16
N ALA A 100 -1.69 9.14 9.88
CA ALA A 100 -0.85 8.41 8.92
C ALA A 100 0.62 8.36 9.32
N GLU A 101 1.22 9.51 9.64
CA GLU A 101 2.68 9.57 9.95
C GLU A 101 3.02 8.75 11.19
N ALA A 102 2.26 8.93 12.28
CA ALA A 102 2.46 8.18 13.51
C ALA A 102 2.29 6.67 13.28
N SER A 103 1.30 6.28 12.48
CA SER A 103 1.05 4.87 12.13
C SER A 103 2.20 4.28 11.30
N MET A 104 2.74 5.04 10.34
CA MET A 104 3.86 4.60 9.51
C MET A 104 5.14 4.43 10.34
N CYS A 105 5.42 5.38 11.25
CA CYS A 105 6.57 5.30 12.15
C CYS A 105 6.44 4.10 13.09
N ALA A 106 5.27 3.90 13.72
CA ALA A 106 5.02 2.77 14.61
C ALA A 106 5.15 1.42 13.87
N ALA A 107 4.65 1.33 12.64
CA ALA A 107 4.84 0.15 11.80
C ALA A 107 6.34 -0.07 11.52
N ALA A 108 7.09 0.96 11.14
CA ALA A 108 8.52 0.82 10.88
C ALA A 108 9.31 0.37 12.11
N GLU A 109 8.93 0.84 13.30
CA GLU A 109 9.49 0.40 14.58
C GLU A 109 9.16 -1.06 14.92
N ALA A 110 8.01 -1.57 14.45
CA ALA A 110 7.61 -2.97 14.61
C ALA A 110 8.27 -3.90 13.57
N ALA A 111 8.87 -3.36 12.51
CA ALA A 111 9.59 -4.15 11.51
C ALA A 111 10.80 -4.87 12.14
N PRO A 112 11.13 -6.10 11.69
CA PRO A 112 12.27 -6.84 12.20
C PRO A 112 13.55 -6.01 12.23
N ALA A 113 14.22 -5.97 13.38
CA ALA A 113 15.53 -5.35 13.52
C ALA A 113 16.59 -6.32 13.01
N VAL A 114 16.82 -6.29 11.70
CA VAL A 114 17.88 -7.05 11.04
C VAL A 114 18.99 -6.06 10.66
N ASP A 115 20.24 -6.44 10.94
CA ASP A 115 21.38 -5.59 10.63
C ASP A 115 21.46 -5.32 9.11
N GLU A 116 21.92 -4.13 8.73
CA GLU A 116 22.03 -3.65 7.35
C GLU A 116 20.71 -3.51 6.56
N HIS A 117 19.60 -4.09 7.02
CA HIS A 117 18.30 -3.97 6.37
C HIS A 117 17.71 -2.57 6.52
N LEU A 118 17.11 -2.07 5.44
CA LEU A 118 16.31 -0.86 5.45
C LEU A 118 14.96 -1.14 6.14
N ARG A 119 14.74 -0.50 7.29
CA ARG A 119 13.49 -0.62 8.05
C ARG A 119 12.41 0.29 7.48
N VAL A 120 11.32 -0.32 7.02
CA VAL A 120 10.19 0.39 6.39
C VAL A 120 8.88 -0.02 7.07
N GLY A 121 8.11 0.99 7.47
CA GLY A 121 6.75 0.84 7.91
C GLY A 121 5.81 1.04 6.73
N VAL A 122 4.91 0.09 6.53
CA VAL A 122 3.87 0.17 5.51
C VAL A 122 2.53 0.30 6.21
N VAL A 123 1.74 1.29 5.81
CA VAL A 123 0.38 1.46 6.31
C VAL A 123 -0.60 1.27 5.16
N LEU A 124 -1.48 0.30 5.33
CA LEU A 124 -2.65 0.11 4.51
C LEU A 124 -3.78 0.98 5.07
N VAL A 125 -4.17 2.00 4.30
CA VAL A 125 -5.29 2.86 4.65
C VAL A 125 -6.54 2.41 3.90
N SER A 126 -7.53 2.01 4.67
CA SER A 126 -8.85 1.62 4.20
C SER A 126 -9.79 2.82 4.35
N VAL A 127 -10.35 3.32 3.24
CA VAL A 127 -11.21 4.53 3.25
C VAL A 127 -12.68 4.16 3.21
N ARG A 128 -13.43 4.47 4.27
CA ARG A 128 -14.88 4.25 4.30
C ARG A 128 -15.62 5.29 3.45
N ALA A 129 -16.50 4.81 2.59
CA ALA A 129 -17.41 5.64 1.83
C ALA A 129 -18.60 6.07 2.71
N PRO A 130 -19.10 7.31 2.59
CA PRO A 130 -20.38 7.67 3.19
C PRO A 130 -21.52 6.86 2.54
N GLU A 131 -22.42 6.30 3.36
CA GLU A 131 -23.47 5.35 2.92
C GLU A 131 -24.35 5.85 1.76
N GLN A 132 -24.56 7.17 1.66
CA GLN A 132 -25.44 7.80 0.67
C GLN A 132 -24.70 8.75 -0.28
N ALA A 133 -23.37 8.66 -0.39
CA ALA A 133 -22.61 9.50 -1.32
C ALA A 133 -22.88 9.08 -2.77
N ASP A 134 -23.20 10.05 -3.63
CA ASP A 134 -23.24 9.89 -5.07
C ASP A 134 -21.83 9.75 -5.69
N GLU A 135 -21.77 9.41 -6.98
CA GLU A 135 -20.50 9.19 -7.68
C GLU A 135 -19.60 10.42 -7.68
N ALA A 136 -20.15 11.61 -7.90
CA ALA A 136 -19.41 12.86 -7.92
C ALA A 136 -18.78 13.16 -6.55
N THR A 137 -19.52 12.94 -5.46
CA THR A 137 -19.05 13.10 -4.08
C THR A 137 -17.95 12.10 -3.76
N ARG A 138 -18.11 10.83 -4.17
CA ARG A 138 -17.08 9.79 -4.00
C ARG A 138 -15.78 10.15 -4.73
N LEU A 139 -15.87 10.61 -5.97
CA LEU A 139 -14.70 11.04 -6.75
C LEU A 139 -14.01 12.26 -6.14
N ALA A 140 -14.77 13.26 -5.71
CA ALA A 140 -14.23 14.43 -5.03
C ALA A 140 -13.52 14.04 -3.72
N LEU A 141 -14.09 13.10 -2.97
CA LEU A 141 -13.50 12.59 -1.73
C LEU A 141 -12.19 11.82 -2.01
N ALA A 142 -12.17 10.96 -3.03
CA ALA A 142 -10.94 10.28 -3.47
C ALA A 142 -9.81 11.26 -3.81
N HIS A 143 -10.13 12.34 -4.53
CA HIS A 143 -9.15 13.40 -4.82
C HIS A 143 -8.63 14.09 -3.56
N ARG A 144 -9.48 14.36 -2.56
CA ARG A 144 -9.02 14.92 -1.28
C ARG A 144 -8.04 14.02 -0.55
N TYR A 145 -8.30 12.72 -0.47
CA TYR A 145 -7.37 11.76 0.13
C TYR A 145 -6.03 11.70 -0.61
N ARG A 146 -6.07 11.72 -1.95
CA ARG A 146 -4.85 11.79 -2.78
C ARG A 146 -4.07 13.07 -2.52
N ASP A 147 -4.74 14.21 -2.40
CA ASP A 147 -4.07 15.49 -2.17
C ASP A 147 -3.50 15.60 -0.74
N GLU A 148 -4.15 14.99 0.25
CA GLU A 148 -3.64 14.93 1.62
C GLU A 148 -2.37 14.07 1.72
N THR A 149 -2.41 12.89 1.12
CA THR A 149 -1.26 11.98 1.09
C THR A 149 -0.05 12.52 0.32
N ARG A 150 -0.26 13.45 -0.61
CA ARG A 150 0.83 14.23 -1.25
C ARG A 150 1.52 15.19 -0.29
N GLN A 151 0.85 15.62 0.77
CA GLN A 151 1.41 16.53 1.79
C GLN A 151 2.13 15.78 2.92
N LEU A 152 1.87 14.47 3.08
CA LEU A 152 2.53 13.64 4.08
C LEU A 152 4.04 13.52 3.84
N GLY A 153 4.77 13.31 4.94
CA GLY A 153 6.21 12.99 4.98
C GLY A 153 6.54 11.55 4.52
N SER A 154 5.54 10.78 4.09
CA SER A 154 5.71 9.43 3.54
C SER A 154 6.75 9.41 2.42
N THR A 155 7.61 8.40 2.44
CA THR A 155 8.59 8.14 1.38
C THR A 155 7.99 7.36 0.22
N GLY A 156 6.79 6.79 0.36
CA GLY A 156 6.05 6.12 -0.71
C GLY A 156 4.55 6.22 -0.51
N ALA A 157 3.79 6.38 -1.59
CA ALA A 157 2.33 6.38 -1.59
C ALA A 157 1.78 5.82 -2.90
N ALA A 158 0.75 4.98 -2.79
CA ALA A 158 -0.02 4.43 -3.91
C ALA A 158 -1.50 4.39 -3.55
N TRP A 159 -2.38 4.61 -4.53
CA TRP A 159 -3.83 4.69 -4.31
C TRP A 159 -4.59 3.78 -5.26
N SER A 160 -5.66 3.16 -4.76
CA SER A 160 -6.68 2.48 -5.55
C SER A 160 -8.02 3.18 -5.31
N PHE A 161 -8.31 4.18 -6.14
CA PHE A 161 -9.56 4.94 -6.09
C PHE A 161 -10.25 4.99 -7.45
N PRO A 162 -11.57 5.22 -7.45
CA PRO A 162 -12.31 5.62 -8.64
C PRO A 162 -11.66 6.76 -9.43
N SER A 163 -11.52 6.61 -10.75
CA SER A 163 -11.00 7.64 -11.67
C SER A 163 -11.85 7.73 -12.94
N ALA A 164 -12.26 8.95 -13.29
CA ALA A 164 -13.01 9.22 -14.52
C ALA A 164 -12.15 9.07 -15.79
N ASP A 165 -10.82 9.22 -15.67
CA ASP A 165 -9.89 9.31 -16.81
C ASP A 165 -9.43 7.94 -17.36
N GLU A 166 -9.59 6.86 -16.57
CA GLU A 166 -8.97 5.55 -16.86
C GLU A 166 -9.98 4.40 -17.01
N GLY A 167 -11.29 4.68 -16.87
CA GLY A 167 -12.31 3.64 -16.76
C GLY A 167 -12.20 2.86 -15.45
N PRO A 168 -13.08 1.87 -15.19
CA PRO A 168 -13.10 1.12 -13.93
C PRO A 168 -11.96 0.09 -13.89
N ALA A 169 -10.74 0.54 -13.65
CA ALA A 169 -9.66 -0.31 -13.18
C ALA A 169 -9.62 -0.24 -11.64
N TYR A 170 -10.67 -0.75 -10.99
CA TYR A 170 -10.78 -0.70 -9.53
C TYR A 170 -10.52 -2.08 -8.95
N ALA A 171 -9.67 -2.12 -7.94
CA ALA A 171 -9.66 -3.20 -6.99
C ALA A 171 -11.01 -3.22 -6.26
N TYR A 172 -11.64 -4.38 -6.10
CA TYR A 172 -12.71 -4.49 -5.11
C TYR A 172 -12.09 -4.27 -3.73
N CYS A 173 -12.54 -3.21 -3.05
CA CYS A 173 -11.99 -2.77 -1.77
C CYS A 173 -12.82 -3.22 -0.57
N GLY A 174 -13.86 -4.03 -0.80
CA GLY A 174 -14.85 -4.41 0.22
C GLY A 174 -16.08 -3.52 0.17
N ASP A 175 -17.18 -4.02 0.74
CA ASP A 175 -18.43 -3.28 0.84
C ASP A 175 -18.29 -2.06 1.77
N GLY A 176 -18.89 -0.93 1.37
CA GLY A 176 -18.82 0.33 2.12
C GLY A 176 -17.47 1.05 2.03
N MET A 177 -16.56 0.57 1.18
CA MET A 177 -15.24 1.16 0.98
C MET A 177 -15.19 2.03 -0.27
N LEU A 178 -14.60 3.21 -0.15
CA LEU A 178 -14.33 4.11 -1.28
C LEU A 178 -13.11 3.64 -2.09
N GLY A 179 -12.16 3.00 -1.43
CA GLY A 179 -10.87 2.63 -1.97
C GLY A 179 -9.85 2.48 -0.85
N GLY A 180 -8.57 2.44 -1.21
CA GLY A 180 -7.53 2.49 -0.21
C GLY A 180 -6.16 2.93 -0.71
N ILE A 181 -5.27 3.13 0.26
CA ILE A 181 -3.97 3.77 0.09
C ILE A 181 -2.91 2.89 0.71
N LEU A 182 -1.80 2.71 0.03
CA LEU A 182 -0.61 2.11 0.61
C LEU A 182 0.40 3.22 0.85
N LEU A 183 0.74 3.48 2.10
CA LEU A 183 1.73 4.46 2.51
C LEU A 183 2.98 3.74 3.02
N ALA A 184 4.16 4.25 2.71
CA ALA A 184 5.43 3.71 3.16
C ALA A 184 6.31 4.81 3.76
N ARG A 185 6.94 4.51 4.89
CA ARG A 185 7.94 5.36 5.55
C ARG A 185 9.14 4.55 5.95
N ARG A 186 10.32 5.01 5.56
CA ARG A 186 11.60 4.50 6.09
C ARG A 186 11.99 5.27 7.34
N LEU A 187 12.45 4.57 8.38
CA LEU A 187 13.12 5.21 9.51
C LEU A 187 14.58 5.52 9.14
N PRO A 188 15.14 6.64 9.62
CA PRO A 188 16.58 6.86 9.53
C PRO A 188 17.30 5.71 10.25
N GLY A 189 18.35 5.19 9.58
CA GLY A 189 19.25 4.18 10.15
C GLY A 189 20.24 4.80 11.12
#